data_AF-C9KJV7-F1
#
_entry.id   AF-C9KJV7-F1
#
_cell.length_a   1.000
_cell.length_b   1.000
_cell.length_c   1.000
_cell.angle_alpha   90.00
_cell.angle_beta   90.00
_cell.angle_gamma   90.00
#
_symmetry.space_group_name_H-M   'P 1'
#
loop_
_entity.id
_entity.type
_entity.pdbx_description
1 polymer ?
#
loop_
_entity_poly.entity_id
_entity_poly.type
_entity_poly.pdbx_seq_one_letter_code
_entity_poly.pdbx_strand_id
1 'polypeptide(L)' 'MAMRIPNITNYKPKEFAALLNVTVKTLQRWDREKILVANRTPTNRRYYTYDQYLQFKG' A
#
# COMPACT_ATOMS: atom_id res chain seq x y z
N MET A 1 9.64 -24.97 12.34
CA MET A 1 9.40 -24.74 10.90
C MET A 1 8.56 -23.48 10.77
N ALA A 2 9.16 -22.35 10.35
CA ALA A 2 8.43 -21.11 10.15
C ALA A 2 7.67 -21.20 8.82
N MET A 3 6.34 -21.22 8.91
CA MET A 3 5.46 -21.08 7.76
C MET A 3 5.75 -19.74 7.07
N ARG A 4 6.51 -19.78 5.97
CA ARG A 4 6.71 -18.63 5.10
C ARG A 4 5.41 -18.41 4.33
N ILE A 5 4.43 -17.78 4.99
CA ILE A 5 3.46 -16.95 4.27
C ILE A 5 4.31 -16.11 3.32
N PRO A 6 4.07 -16.08 2.00
CA PRO A 6 4.84 -15.21 1.14
C PRO A 6 4.70 -13.83 1.76
N ASN A 7 5.81 -13.29 2.27
CA ASN A 7 5.91 -11.94 2.77
C ASN A 7 5.58 -11.06 1.57
N ILE A 8 4.30 -10.86 1.28
CA ILE A 8 3.84 -9.85 0.37
C ILE A 8 4.08 -8.57 1.17
N THR A 9 5.34 -8.16 1.21
CA THR A 9 5.75 -6.90 1.81
C THR A 9 5.11 -5.73 1.06
N ASN A 10 4.68 -5.99 -0.18
CA ASN A 10 4.23 -5.01 -1.15
C ASN A 10 2.80 -5.35 -1.63
N TYR A 11 1.81 -4.61 -1.14
CA TYR A 11 0.43 -4.66 -1.58
C TYR A 11 0.23 -3.90 -2.88
N LYS A 12 -0.60 -4.46 -3.77
CA LYS A 12 -1.12 -3.68 -4.90
C LYS A 12 -2.09 -2.60 -4.39
N PRO A 13 -2.28 -1.49 -5.11
CA PRO A 13 -3.24 -0.45 -4.73
C PRO A 13 -4.66 -0.98 -4.46
N LYS A 14 -5.10 -2.02 -5.18
CA LYS A 14 -6.41 -2.65 -4.97
C LYS A 14 -6.50 -3.38 -3.63
N GLU A 15 -5.46 -4.12 -3.26
CA GLU A 15 -5.41 -4.89 -2.00
C GLU A 15 -5.28 -3.95 -0.81
N PHE A 16 -4.43 -2.93 -0.92
CA PHE A 16 -4.24 -1.93 0.11
C PHE A 16 -5.50 -1.07 0.34
N ALA A 17 -6.24 -0.76 -0.73
CA ALA A 17 -7.51 -0.06 -0.62
C ALA A 17 -8.54 -0.89 0.15
N ALA A 18 -8.63 -2.19 -0.15
CA ALA A 18 -9.50 -3.12 0.58
C ALA A 18 -9.09 -3.25 2.06
N LEU A 19 -7.79 -3.30 2.36
CA LEU A 19 -7.27 -3.33 3.73
C LEU A 19 -7.72 -2.11 4.55
N LEU A 20 -7.69 -0.93 3.94
CA LEU A 20 -8.10 0.34 4.56
C LEU A 20 -9.60 0.61 4.50
N ASN A 21 -10.40 -0.29 3.88
CA ASN A 21 -11.82 -0.06 3.57
C ASN A 21 -12.07 1.25 2.80
N VAL A 22 -11.16 1.61 1.90
CA VAL A 22 -11.29 2.77 0.99
C VAL A 22 -11.30 2.33 -0.47
N THR A 23 -11.60 3.27 -1.37
CA THR A 23 -11.48 2.99 -2.80
C THR A 23 -10.07 3.22 -3.31
N VAL A 24 -9.70 2.56 -4.42
CA VAL A 24 -8.42 2.82 -5.10
C VAL A 24 -8.31 4.28 -5.56
N LYS A 25 -9.42 4.93 -5.92
CA LYS A 25 -9.45 6.36 -6.27
C LYS A 25 -9.04 7.24 -5.09
N THR A 26 -9.47 6.89 -3.88
CA THR A 26 -9.07 7.57 -2.64
C THR A 26 -7.57 7.46 -2.43
N LEU A 27 -6.99 6.26 -2.58
CA LEU A 27 -5.53 6.07 -2.49
C LEU A 27 -4.77 6.88 -3.56
N GLN A 28 -5.28 6.93 -4.79
CA GLN A 28 -4.67 7.73 -5.86
C GLN A 28 -4.71 9.24 -5.56
N ARG A 29 -5.78 9.71 -4.90
CA ARG A 29 -5.88 11.10 -4.43
C ARG A 29 -4.86 11.37 -3.32
N TRP A 30 -4.73 10.48 -2.35
CA TRP A 30 -3.75 10.60 -1.28
C TRP A 30 -2.30 10.57 -1.77
N ASP A 31 -1.99 9.81 -2.83
CA ASP A 31 -0.68 9.82 -3.52
C ASP A 31 -0.37 11.21 -4.12
N ARG A 32 -1.39 11.89 -4.68
CA ARG A 32 -1.25 13.26 -5.23
C ARG A 32 -1.14 14.33 -4.15
N GLU A 33 -1.92 14.20 -3.09
CA GLU A 33 -1.97 15.13 -1.96
C GLU A 33 -0.81 14.87 -0.96
N LYS A 34 0.04 13.87 -1.20
CA LYS A 34 1.13 13.43 -0.31
C LYS A 34 0.69 13.04 1.10
N ILE A 35 -0.55 12.57 1.25
CA ILE A 35 -1.09 12.03 2.51
C ILE A 35 -0.59 10.60 2.72
N LEU A 36 -0.61 9.79 1.66
CA LEU A 36 -0.13 8.41 1.67
C LEU A 36 0.54 8.14 0.33
N VAL A 37 1.87 8.30 0.31
CA VAL A 37 2.68 8.25 -0.91
C VAL A 37 2.94 6.79 -1.30
N ALA A 38 2.62 6.42 -2.54
CA ALA A 38 2.89 5.07 -3.01
C ALA A 38 4.37 4.87 -3.29
N ASN A 39 4.93 3.74 -2.86
CA ASN A 39 6.25 3.33 -3.30
C ASN A 39 6.21 2.94 -4.78
N ARG A 40 7.29 3.21 -5.51
CA ARG A 40 7.36 2.98 -6.95
C ARG A 40 8.50 2.03 -7.30
N THR A 41 8.21 1.07 -8.17
CA THR A 41 9.27 0.22 -8.75
C THR A 41 10.08 1.04 -9.76
N PRO A 42 11.27 0.58 -10.18
CA PRO A 42 12.01 1.19 -11.29
C PRO A 42 11.18 1.30 -12.58
N THR A 43 10.18 0.42 -12.75
CA THR A 43 9.20 0.43 -13.85
C THR A 43 7.96 1.29 -13.57
N ASN A 44 8.02 2.19 -12.57
CA ASN A 44 6.97 3.14 -12.19
C ASN A 44 5.64 2.50 -11.74
N ARG A 45 5.65 1.23 -11.29
CA ARG A 45 4.46 0.56 -10.73
C ARG A 45 4.30 0.93 -9.25
N ARG A 46 3.09 1.32 -8.86
CA ARG A 46 2.74 1.66 -7.48
C ARG A 46 2.54 0.41 -6.62
N TYR A 47 3.15 0.40 -5.44
CA TYR A 47 2.90 -0.59 -4.40
C TYR A 47 2.90 0.09 -3.02
N TYR A 48 2.26 -0.56 -2.06
CA TYR A 48 2.16 -0.09 -0.69
C TYR A 48 2.74 -1.14 0.25
N THR A 49 3.21 -0.72 1.42
CA THR A 49 3.80 -1.63 2.41
C THR A 49 2.94 -1.70 3.67
N TYR A 50 3.10 -2.77 4.45
CA TYR A 50 2.42 -2.87 5.73
C TYR A 50 2.86 -1.77 6.70
N ASP A 51 4.13 -1.34 6.64
CA ASP A 51 4.64 -0.25 7.47
C ASP A 51 3.92 1.08 7.19
N GLN A 52 3.58 1.36 5.92
CA GLN A 52 2.76 2.52 5.57
C GLN A 52 1.35 2.46 6.16
N TYR A 53 0.77 1.25 6.26
CA TYR A 53 -0.51 1.06 6.93
C TYR A 53 -0.39 1.37 8.43
N LEU A 54 0.65 0.85 9.09
CA LEU A 54 0.90 1.11 10.51
C LEU A 54 1.12 2.61 10.77
N GLN A 55 1.92 3.28 9.94
CA GLN A 55 2.18 4.72 10.04
C GLN A 55 0.93 5.57 9.82
N PHE A 56 0.00 5.12 8.97
CA PHE A 56 -1.25 5.85 8.72
C PHE A 56 -2.31 5.61 9.81
N LYS A 57 -2.25 4.47 10.50
CA LYS A 57 -3.22 4.07 11.54
C LYS A 57 -2.80 4.41 12.97
N GLY A 58 -1.50 4.55 13.21
CA GLY A 58 -0.92 5.07 14.46
C GLY A 58 -0.88 6.59 14.46
#